data_AF-A0A2Z5QXL1-F1
#
_entry.id   AF-A0A2Z5QXL1-F1
#
_cell.length_a   1.000
_cell.length_b   1.000
_cell.length_c   1.000
_cell.angle_alpha   90.00
_cell.angle_beta   90.00
_cell.angle_gamma   90.00
#
_symmetry.space_group_name_H-M   'P 1'
#
loop_
_entity.id
_entity.type
_entity.pdbx_description
1 polymer ?
#
loop_
_entity_poly.entity_id
_entity_poly.type
_entity_poly.pdbx_seq_one_letter_code
_entity_poly.pdbx_strand_id
1 'polypeptide(L)'
;MSTKNLHAAEEFFAKRGGVALVLGRFVPIVRTFVSLAAGISSYPRRKFNLWNILGAVLWIGLIGTAGVLLGGIEFVHKNIELLAVIIVLVSVVPVAIEYIRGRKKEQKALSE
;
A
#
# COMPACT_ATOMS: atom_id res chain seq x y z
N MET A 1 18.03 15.76 5.71
CA MET A 1 17.05 15.22 4.76
C MET A 1 16.91 16.24 3.63
N SER A 2 17.38 15.90 2.42
CA SER A 2 17.59 16.86 1.31
C SER A 2 16.28 17.50 0.82
N THR A 3 16.26 18.83 0.71
CA THR A 3 15.08 19.69 0.42
C THR A 3 14.39 19.39 -0.92
N LYS A 4 15.07 18.72 -1.87
CA LYS A 4 14.51 18.31 -3.16
C LYS A 4 13.46 17.19 -3.07
N ASN A 5 13.59 16.27 -2.12
CA ASN A 5 12.66 15.14 -1.99
C ASN A 5 11.32 15.55 -1.34
N LEU A 6 11.33 16.62 -0.54
CA LEU A 6 10.13 17.13 0.12
C LEU A 6 9.18 17.82 -0.85
N HIS A 7 9.70 18.65 -1.77
CA HIS A 7 8.87 19.30 -2.78
C HIS A 7 8.21 18.31 -3.75
N ALA A 8 8.93 17.28 -4.18
CA ALA A 8 8.36 16.23 -5.03
C ALA A 8 7.25 15.44 -4.31
N ALA A 9 7.41 15.18 -3.02
CA ALA A 9 6.38 14.54 -2.21
C ALA A 9 5.16 15.45 -2.01
N GLU A 10 5.36 16.74 -1.71
CA GLU A 10 4.28 17.72 -1.59
C GLU A 10 3.48 17.87 -2.89
N GLU A 11 4.14 17.96 -4.03
CA GLU A 11 3.48 18.13 -5.32
C GLU A 11 2.70 16.87 -5.73
N PHE A 12 3.24 15.69 -5.40
CA PHE A 12 2.54 14.41 -5.57
C PHE A 12 1.29 14.30 -4.70
N PHE A 13 1.38 14.73 -3.43
CA PHE A 13 0.23 14.76 -2.52
C PHE A 13 -0.81 15.81 -2.91
N ALA A 14 -0.36 16.97 -3.41
CA ALA A 14 -1.23 18.04 -3.90
C ALA A 14 -2.05 17.59 -5.13
N LYS A 15 -1.43 16.86 -6.07
CA LYS A 15 -2.11 16.37 -7.28
C LYS A 15 -2.82 15.02 -7.12
N ARG A 16 -2.32 14.11 -6.28
CA ARG A 16 -2.76 12.69 -6.25
C ARG A 16 -3.00 12.11 -4.85
N GLY A 17 -3.00 12.92 -3.79
CA GLY A 17 -3.13 12.45 -2.39
C GLY A 17 -4.33 11.53 -2.12
N GLY A 18 -5.48 11.79 -2.75
CA GLY A 18 -6.68 10.94 -2.65
C GLY A 18 -6.48 9.54 -3.24
N VAL A 19 -5.93 9.45 -4.45
CA VAL A 19 -5.62 8.16 -5.10
C VAL A 19 -4.49 7.43 -4.35
N ALA A 20 -3.50 8.17 -3.85
CA ALA A 20 -2.41 7.62 -3.04
C ALA A 20 -2.93 7.00 -1.72
N LEU A 21 -3.96 7.57 -1.09
CA LEU A 21 -4.62 7.02 0.10
C LEU A 21 -5.31 5.69 -0.19
N VAL A 22 -5.97 5.58 -1.34
CA VAL A 22 -6.62 4.33 -1.76
C VAL A 22 -5.56 3.28 -2.12
N LEU A 23 -4.59 3.61 -2.98
CA LEU A 23 -3.53 2.69 -3.41
C LEU A 23 -2.61 2.27 -2.25
N GLY A 24 -2.37 3.16 -1.28
CA GLY A 24 -1.60 2.84 -0.08
C GLY A 24 -2.20 1.72 0.76
N ARG A 25 -3.49 1.40 0.60
CA ARG A 25 -4.09 0.22 1.27
C ARG A 25 -3.69 -1.10 0.60
N PHE A 26 -3.34 -1.08 -0.67
CA PHE A 26 -2.93 -2.26 -1.45
C PHE A 26 -1.43 -2.54 -1.34
N VAL A 27 -0.62 -1.52 -1.02
CA VAL A 27 0.85 -1.63 -0.94
C VAL A 27 1.33 -1.17 0.45
N PRO A 28 1.75 -2.09 1.35
CA PRO A 28 2.10 -1.77 2.74
C PRO A 28 3.16 -0.68 2.90
N ILE A 29 4.15 -0.64 2.01
CA ILE A 29 5.22 0.36 2.05
C ILE A 29 4.68 1.74 1.67
N VAL A 30 3.84 1.81 0.64
CA VAL A 30 3.16 3.06 0.28
C VAL A 30 2.26 3.53 1.43
N ARG A 31 1.64 2.60 2.18
CA ARG A 31 0.83 2.94 3.36
C ARG A 31 1.58 3.75 4.40
N THR A 32 2.83 3.39 4.73
CA THR A 32 3.60 4.08 5.77
C THR A 32 3.99 5.47 5.29
N PHE A 33 4.49 5.59 4.05
CA PHE A 33 4.80 6.89 3.45
C PHE A 33 3.58 7.79 3.31
N VAL A 34 2.44 7.24 2.90
CA VAL A 34 1.20 8.01 2.74
C VAL A 34 0.62 8.43 4.08
N SER A 35 0.63 7.55 5.09
CA SER A 35 0.17 7.89 6.43
C SER A 35 1.06 8.97 7.08
N LEU A 36 2.38 8.86 6.90
CA LEU A 36 3.34 9.86 7.38
C LEU A 36 3.19 11.18 6.62
N ALA A 37 3.16 11.17 5.29
CA ALA A 37 3.01 12.37 4.49
C ALA A 37 1.65 13.06 4.72
N ALA A 38 0.56 12.32 4.91
CA ALA A 38 -0.73 12.88 5.29
C ALA A 38 -0.73 13.51 6.69
N GLY A 39 0.10 13.01 7.62
CA GLY A 39 0.28 13.59 8.96
C GLY A 39 1.17 14.84 8.99
N ILE A 40 2.18 14.89 8.12
CA ILE A 40 3.13 16.01 8.03
C ILE A 40 2.59 17.14 7.14
N SER A 41 1.78 16.80 6.14
CA SER A 41 1.13 17.79 5.26
C SER A 41 -0.10 18.41 5.92
N SER A 42 -0.40 19.66 5.58
CA SER A 42 -1.68 20.32 5.93
C SER A 42 -2.87 19.78 5.11
N TYR A 43 -2.89 18.47 4.82
CA TYR A 43 -3.93 17.86 4.01
C TYR A 43 -5.29 17.96 4.74
N PRO A 44 -6.35 18.47 4.11
CA PRO A 44 -7.62 18.70 4.80
C PRO A 44 -8.18 17.41 5.41
N ARG A 45 -8.34 17.38 6.74
CA ARG A 45 -8.80 16.20 7.49
C ARG A 45 -10.11 15.60 6.93
N ARG A 46 -11.01 16.46 6.44
CA ARG A 46 -12.27 16.03 5.78
C ARG A 46 -12.02 15.23 4.50
N LYS A 47 -11.10 15.68 3.64
CA LYS A 47 -10.73 14.97 2.41
C LYS A 47 -9.99 13.67 2.73
N PHE A 48 -9.10 13.69 3.72
CA PHE A 48 -8.42 12.47 4.20
C PHE A 48 -9.42 11.40 4.62
N ASN A 49 -10.36 11.75 5.50
CA ASN A 49 -11.35 10.80 6.02
C ASN A 49 -12.23 10.24 4.90
N LEU A 50 -12.68 11.07 3.96
CA LEU A 50 -13.50 10.62 2.82
C LEU A 50 -12.75 9.58 1.97
N TRP A 51 -11.53 9.89 1.53
CA TRP A 51 -10.72 8.98 0.72
C TRP A 51 -10.31 7.73 1.49
N ASN A 52 -10.05 7.86 2.80
CA ASN A 52 -9.70 6.74 3.65
C ASN A 52 -10.89 5.77 3.83
N ILE A 53 -12.11 6.29 4.04
CA ILE A 53 -13.33 5.49 4.15
C ILE A 53 -13.65 4.82 2.81
N LEU A 54 -13.58 5.56 1.70
CA LEU A 54 -13.79 4.99 0.36
C LEU A 54 -12.79 3.87 0.07
N GLY A 55 -11.51 4.09 0.36
CA GLY A 55 -10.48 3.06 0.23
C GLY A 55 -10.73 1.87 1.16
N ALA A 56 -11.29 2.08 2.35
CA ALA A 56 -11.66 1.00 3.26
C ALA A 56 -12.81 0.16 2.72
N VAL A 57 -13.88 0.81 2.29
CA VAL A 57 -15.08 0.15 1.75
C VAL A 57 -14.72 -0.63 0.48
N LEU A 58 -13.93 -0.03 -0.43
CA LEU A 58 -13.45 -0.72 -1.62
C LEU A 58 -12.57 -1.92 -1.27
N TRP A 59 -11.65 -1.78 -0.32
CA TRP A 59 -10.75 -2.87 0.07
C TRP A 59 -11.49 -4.02 0.76
N ILE A 60 -12.33 -3.71 1.76
CA ILE A 60 -13.13 -4.71 2.46
C ILE A 60 -14.12 -5.37 1.51
N GLY A 61 -14.75 -4.57 0.63
CA GLY A 61 -15.63 -5.07 -0.42
C GLY A 61 -14.90 -6.06 -1.31
N LEU A 62 -13.75 -5.67 -1.88
CA LEU A 62 -12.97 -6.51 -2.80
C LEU A 62 -12.46 -7.80 -2.13
N ILE A 63 -11.79 -7.69 -0.99
CA ILE A 63 -11.25 -8.87 -0.27
C ILE A 63 -12.39 -9.75 0.24
N GLY A 64 -13.48 -9.14 0.73
CA GLY A 64 -14.65 -9.83 1.26
C GLY A 64 -15.40 -10.62 0.18
N THR A 65 -15.74 -10.00 -0.96
CA THR A 65 -16.38 -10.74 -2.06
C THR A 65 -15.43 -11.75 -2.68
N ALA A 66 -14.14 -11.44 -2.83
CA ALA A 66 -13.16 -12.44 -3.26
C ALA A 66 -13.15 -13.64 -2.31
N GLY A 67 -13.16 -13.42 -1.00
CA GLY A 67 -13.23 -14.49 0.00
C GLY A 67 -14.50 -15.33 -0.10
N VAL A 68 -15.67 -14.70 -0.30
CA VAL A 68 -16.96 -15.40 -0.46
C VAL A 68 -17.01 -16.20 -1.77
N LEU A 69 -16.56 -15.61 -2.88
CA LEU A 69 -16.53 -16.27 -4.19
C LEU A 69 -15.53 -17.44 -4.21
N LEU A 70 -14.35 -17.25 -3.62
CA LEU A 70 -13.32 -18.29 -3.53
C LEU A 70 -13.70 -19.37 -2.52
N GLY A 71 -14.36 -19.02 -1.42
CA GLY A 71 -14.77 -19.96 -0.37
C GLY A 71 -15.81 -21.00 -0.81
N GLY A 72 -16.61 -20.68 -1.85
CA GLY A 72 -17.54 -21.63 -2.47
C GLY A 72 -16.88 -22.65 -3.40
N ILE A 73 -15.57 -22.52 -3.66
CA ILE A 73 -14.81 -23.45 -4.50
C ILE A 73 -14.27 -24.56 -3.60
N GLU A 74 -14.67 -25.82 -3.84
CA GLU A 74 -14.20 -26.99 -3.09
C GLU A 74 -12.67 -27.09 -3.01
N PHE A 75 -11.97 -26.65 -4.06
CA PHE A 75 -10.51 -26.57 -4.10
C PHE A 75 -9.94 -25.66 -3.01
N VAL A 76 -10.58 -24.52 -2.72
CA VAL A 76 -10.13 -23.58 -1.70
C VAL A 76 -10.42 -24.13 -0.30
N HIS A 77 -11.59 -24.75 -0.11
CA HIS A 77 -11.98 -25.36 1.16
C HIS A 77 -11.07 -26.54 1.55
N LYS A 78 -10.61 -27.31 0.56
CA LYS A 78 -9.67 -28.42 0.76
C LYS A 78 -8.22 -27.96 0.95
N ASN A 79 -7.90 -26.74 0.52
CA ASN A 79 -6.54 -26.18 0.54
C ASN A 79 -6.47 -24.84 1.30
N ILE A 80 -7.19 -24.73 2.43
CA ILE A 80 -7.19 -23.51 3.26
C ILE A 80 -5.77 -23.16 3.73
N GLU A 81 -4.97 -24.15 4.09
CA GLU A 81 -3.56 -23.94 4.46
C GLU A 81 -2.74 -23.36 3.30
N LEU A 82 -2.91 -23.89 2.08
CA LEU A 82 -2.24 -23.36 0.89
C LEU A 82 -2.68 -21.93 0.61
N LEU A 83 -3.97 -21.62 0.75
CA LEU A 83 -4.50 -20.27 0.58
C LEU A 83 -3.88 -19.31 1.60
N ALA A 84 -3.79 -19.71 2.87
CA ALA A 84 -3.15 -18.92 3.92
C ALA A 84 -1.68 -18.64 3.60
N VAL A 85 -0.93 -19.66 3.15
CA VAL A 85 0.47 -19.50 2.71
C VAL A 85 0.56 -18.54 1.53
N ILE A 86 -0.32 -18.64 0.53
CA ILE A 86 -0.34 -17.71 -0.62
C ILE A 86 -0.61 -16.27 -0.15
N ILE A 87 -1.57 -16.05 0.74
CA ILE A 87 -1.87 -14.71 1.27
C ILE A 87 -0.66 -14.12 1.99
N VAL A 88 0.03 -14.93 2.81
CA VAL A 88 1.26 -14.52 3.49
C VAL A 88 2.36 -14.19 2.48
N LEU A 89 2.58 -15.05 1.48
CA LEU A 89 3.57 -14.79 0.44
C LEU A 89 3.26 -13.52 -0.35
N VAL A 90 2.01 -13.32 -0.79
CA VAL A 90 1.59 -12.10 -1.51
C VAL A 90 1.75 -10.86 -0.62
N SER A 91 1.65 -10.98 0.70
CA SER A 91 1.85 -9.85 1.62
C SER A 91 3.34 -9.57 1.89
N VAL A 92 4.14 -10.61 2.06
CA VAL A 92 5.55 -10.50 2.49
C VAL A 92 6.50 -10.32 1.31
N VAL A 93 6.27 -11.00 0.18
CA VAL A 93 7.15 -10.99 -0.98
C VAL A 93 7.32 -9.60 -1.58
N PRO A 94 6.26 -8.79 -1.82
CA PRO A 94 6.44 -7.43 -2.33
C PRO A 94 7.24 -6.56 -1.38
N VAL A 95 7.02 -6.72 -0.07
CA VAL A 95 7.77 -5.99 0.96
C VAL A 95 9.25 -6.39 0.94
N ALA A 96 9.54 -7.68 0.84
CA ALA A 96 10.90 -8.22 0.75
C ALA A 96 11.61 -7.78 -0.54
N ILE A 97 10.92 -7.83 -1.68
CA ILE A 97 11.46 -7.37 -2.98
C ILE A 97 11.80 -5.88 -2.92
N GLU A 98 10.91 -5.06 -2.38
CA GLU A 98 11.12 -3.62 -2.28
C GLU A 98 12.26 -3.29 -1.30
N TYR A 99 12.36 -4.03 -0.19
CA TYR A 99 13.48 -3.91 0.76
C TYR A 99 14.84 -4.24 0.10
N ILE A 100 14.91 -5.31 -0.69
CA ILE A 100 16.12 -5.71 -1.40
C ILE A 100 16.45 -4.71 -2.53
N ARG A 101 15.44 -4.23 -3.28
CA ARG A 101 15.62 -3.23 -4.34
C ARG A 101 16.03 -1.86 -3.80
N GLY A 102 15.52 -1.47 -2.63
CA GLY A 102 15.90 -0.23 -1.93
C GLY A 102 17.39 -0.22 -1.59
N ARG A 103 17.91 -1.33 -1.06
CA ARG A 103 19.35 -1.46 -0.71
C ARG A 103 20.28 -1.40 -1.93
N LYS A 104 19.86 -1.94 -3.08
CA LYS A 104 20.64 -1.85 -4.34
C LYS A 104 20.69 -0.44 -4.92
N LYS A 105 19.64 0.36 -4.77
CA LYS A 105 19.63 1.77 -5.20
C LYS A 105 20.54 2.64 -4.32
N GLU A 106 20.58 2.38 -3.01
CA GLU A 106 21.46 3.09 -2.08
C GLU A 106 22.95 2.82 -2.35
N GLN A 107 23.34 1.56 -2.60
CA GLN A 107 24.74 1.22 -2.91
C GLN A 107 25.24 1.84 -4.22
N LYS A 108 24.38 1.97 -5.23
CA LYS A 108 24.75 2.55 -6.53
C LYS A 108 24.93 4.06 -6.48
N ALA A 109 24.23 4.76 -5.57
CA ALA A 109 24.35 6.21 -5.38
C ALA A 109 25.54 6.63 -4.49
N LEU A 110 26.16 5.67 -3.77
CA LEU A 110 27.36 5.87 -2.95
C LEU A 110 28.66 5.50 -3.68
N SER A 111 28.56 4.97 -4.90
CA SER A 111 29.69 4.53 -5.73
C SER A 111 29.88 5.35 -7.02
N GLU A 112 29.10 6.42 -7.20
CA GLU A 112 29.33 7.54 -8.14
C GLU A 112 29.79 8.78 -7.36
#